data_AF-A0A8S4H0B2-F1
#
_entry.id   AF-A0A8S4H0B2-F1
#
_cell.length_a   1.000
_cell.length_b   1.000
_cell.length_c   1.000
_cell.angle_alpha   90.00
_cell.angle_beta   90.00
_cell.angle_gamma   90.00
#
_symmetry.space_group_name_H-M   'P 1'
#
loop_
_entity.id
_entity.type
_entity.pdbx_description
1 polymer ?
#
loop_
_entity_poly.entity_id
_entity_poly.type
_entity_poly.pdbx_seq_one_letter_code
_entity_poly.pdbx_strand_id
1 'polypeptide(L)'
;MRWTRVTLAPSNEVVPAPRSGHAAVCLPDSRHVAIFGGGSVSRCLDELWILDTEVWVWILVEQEGDPPSARAGHADVLVDGYWAIIGGGDNDGGCRDVSAVNVDDLLRPTDDGGALAVWERACILNPDSHLACEGQTVCAWTSGSSIVAFGGYDGSYRNSAMILKLRGQNQADVPERGEQESVASDPSRNGHEERGASQVESPVAGDGSNEDVTSLKAALKDEQDQKLALKQKVAELERRVEELSGLEVELERHRSMIEIMQRKIQEEESHPRAASARSIWSIISGQN
;
A
#
# COMPACT_ATOMS: atom_id res chain seq x y z
N MET A 1 25.72 -0.94 15.91
CA MET A 1 24.80 -0.02 15.23
C MET A 1 24.08 0.79 16.31
N ARG A 2 23.95 2.11 16.16
CA ARG A 2 23.30 3.00 17.13
C ARG A 2 22.33 3.91 16.39
N TRP A 3 21.08 3.92 16.83
CA TRP A 3 20.11 4.90 16.38
C TRP A 3 20.27 6.20 17.18
N THR A 4 20.21 7.33 16.49
CA THR A 4 20.28 8.66 17.09
C THR A 4 19.11 9.48 16.56
N ARG A 5 18.37 10.12 17.46
CA ARG A 5 17.36 11.10 17.07
C ARG A 5 18.06 12.37 16.63
N VAL A 6 17.81 12.81 15.41
CA VAL A 6 18.21 14.14 14.95
C VAL A 6 17.13 15.12 15.38
N THR A 7 17.51 16.15 16.14
CA THR A 7 16.63 17.25 16.51
C THR A 7 16.87 18.38 15.52
N LEU A 8 15.92 18.59 14.62
CA LEU A 8 15.91 19.72 13.69
C LEU A 8 15.56 20.99 14.48
N ALA A 9 16.06 22.15 14.04
CA ALA A 9 16.09 23.39 14.82
C ALA A 9 14.69 23.89 15.31
N PRO A 10 14.61 24.75 16.34
CA PRO A 10 13.35 25.05 17.04
C PRO A 10 12.36 25.93 16.26
N SER A 11 11.11 25.44 16.23
CA SER A 11 9.80 26.12 16.29
C SER A 11 9.36 27.19 15.28
N ASN A 12 10.21 27.69 14.38
CA ASN A 12 9.77 28.65 13.35
C ASN A 12 9.97 28.18 11.90
N GLU A 13 10.57 27.01 11.68
CA GLU A 13 10.73 26.43 10.35
C GLU A 13 9.52 25.54 10.00
N VAL A 14 9.07 25.63 8.75
CA VAL A 14 7.96 24.80 8.25
C VAL A 14 8.48 23.37 8.11
N VAL A 15 7.86 22.43 8.82
CA VAL A 15 8.25 21.02 8.84
C VAL A 15 7.09 20.12 8.39
N PRO A 16 7.36 18.94 7.80
CA PRO A 16 6.32 18.01 7.44
C PRO A 16 5.52 17.56 8.66
N ALA A 17 4.20 17.46 8.49
CA ALA A 17 3.33 16.87 9.51
C ALA A 17 3.72 15.41 9.82
N PRO A 18 3.51 14.91 11.06
CA PRO A 18 3.64 13.50 11.38
C PRO A 18 2.80 12.62 10.45
N ARG A 19 3.41 11.56 9.91
CA ARG A 19 2.82 10.74 8.85
C ARG A 19 3.26 9.28 8.93
N SER A 20 2.47 8.35 8.39
CA SER A 20 2.80 6.94 8.20
C SER A 20 2.53 6.49 6.76
N GLY A 21 3.13 5.38 6.32
CA GLY A 21 2.92 4.87 4.95
C GLY A 21 3.32 5.85 3.84
N HIS A 22 4.33 6.69 4.10
CA HIS A 22 4.93 7.61 3.12
C HIS A 22 6.04 6.90 2.34
N ALA A 23 6.35 7.38 1.14
CA ALA A 23 7.56 7.02 0.42
C ALA A 23 8.74 7.89 0.88
N ALA A 24 9.95 7.33 0.82
CA ALA A 24 11.18 8.07 1.10
C ALA A 24 12.35 7.52 0.28
N VAL A 25 13.10 8.40 -0.37
CA VAL A 25 14.25 8.03 -1.21
C VAL A 25 15.44 8.95 -0.94
N CYS A 26 16.64 8.37 -0.89
CA CYS A 26 17.88 9.16 -0.95
C CYS A 26 18.16 9.52 -2.40
N LEU A 27 18.36 10.82 -2.67
CA LEU A 27 18.71 11.27 -4.02
C LEU A 27 20.17 10.90 -4.36
N PRO A 28 20.51 10.80 -5.66
CA PRO A 28 21.86 10.42 -6.10
C PRO A 28 22.98 11.33 -5.60
N ASP A 29 22.67 12.58 -5.24
CA ASP A 29 23.62 13.54 -4.69
C ASP A 29 24.11 13.21 -3.27
N SER A 30 23.56 12.18 -2.63
CA SER A 30 23.93 11.75 -1.26
C SER A 30 23.73 12.82 -0.19
N ARG A 31 22.95 13.86 -0.47
CA ARG A 31 22.65 14.97 0.44
C ARG A 31 21.16 15.10 0.72
N HIS A 32 20.33 14.87 -0.28
CA HIS A 32 18.90 15.11 -0.17
C HIS A 32 18.12 13.82 0.01
N VAL A 33 17.12 13.86 0.88
CA VAL A 33 16.14 12.78 1.05
C VAL A 33 14.77 13.33 0.69
N ALA A 34 14.14 12.79 -0.34
CA ALA A 34 12.79 13.15 -0.73
C ALA A 34 11.77 12.26 -0.01
N ILE A 35 10.66 12.86 0.43
CA ILE A 35 9.55 12.20 1.11
C ILE A 35 8.24 12.65 0.47
N PHE A 36 7.39 11.69 0.11
CA PHE A 36 6.12 11.96 -0.53
C PHE A 36 4.94 11.31 0.21
N GLY A 37 3.85 12.07 0.30
CA GLY A 37 2.55 11.61 0.75
C GLY A 37 2.53 11.01 2.15
N GLY A 38 1.76 9.93 2.31
CA GLY A 38 1.51 9.24 3.57
C GLY A 38 0.18 9.62 4.23
N GLY A 39 -0.18 8.95 5.31
CA GLY A 39 -1.38 9.18 6.09
C GLY A 39 -1.08 10.01 7.35
N SER A 40 -1.89 11.02 7.59
CA SER A 40 -2.03 11.69 8.89
C SER A 40 -3.25 11.13 9.64
N VAL A 41 -3.54 11.67 10.82
CA VAL A 41 -4.66 11.22 11.67
C VAL A 41 -6.03 11.29 10.99
N SER A 42 -6.22 12.17 10.00
CA SER A 42 -7.53 12.44 9.40
C SER A 42 -7.55 12.47 7.87
N ARG A 43 -6.40 12.40 7.21
CA ARG A 43 -6.30 12.48 5.75
C ARG A 43 -5.03 11.85 5.23
N CYS A 44 -5.09 11.35 4.01
CA CYS A 44 -3.91 11.14 3.19
C CYS A 44 -3.29 12.49 2.78
N LEU A 45 -2.00 12.47 2.52
CA LEU A 45 -1.17 13.61 2.14
C LEU A 45 -0.64 13.40 0.73
N ASP A 46 -0.43 14.50 0.02
CA ASP A 46 0.14 14.61 -1.33
C ASP A 46 1.37 15.52 -1.37
N GLU A 47 1.82 15.99 -0.20
CA GLU A 47 2.95 16.92 -0.10
C GLU A 47 4.27 16.21 -0.42
N LEU A 48 5.11 16.87 -1.21
CA LEU A 48 6.51 16.51 -1.47
C LEU A 48 7.44 17.36 -0.60
N TRP A 49 8.25 16.70 0.22
CA TRP A 49 9.23 17.31 1.10
C TRP A 49 10.63 16.82 0.77
N ILE A 50 11.61 17.70 0.85
CA ILE A 50 13.03 17.34 0.77
C ILE A 50 13.72 17.71 2.07
N LEU A 51 14.44 16.75 2.65
CA LEU A 51 15.36 16.99 3.75
C LEU A 51 16.76 17.19 3.18
N ASP A 52 17.33 18.36 3.39
CA ASP A 52 18.75 18.59 3.20
C ASP A 52 19.52 18.08 4.42
N THR A 53 20.34 17.04 4.25
CA THR A 53 21.05 16.39 5.36
C THR A 53 22.38 17.07 5.72
N GLU A 54 22.86 18.05 4.94
CA GLU A 54 24.02 18.86 5.32
C GLU A 54 23.64 19.94 6.33
N VAL A 55 22.53 20.64 6.06
CA VAL A 55 22.06 21.74 6.93
C VAL A 55 20.88 21.36 7.82
N TRP A 56 20.30 20.18 7.62
CA TRP A 56 19.18 19.63 8.40
C TRP A 56 17.91 20.48 8.33
N VAL A 57 17.57 20.95 7.12
CA VAL A 57 16.41 21.80 6.84
C VAL A 57 15.43 21.10 5.91
N TRP A 58 14.14 21.31 6.14
CA TRP A 58 13.06 20.84 5.28
C TRP A 58 12.73 21.87 4.19
N ILE A 59 12.53 21.39 2.98
CA ILE A 59 12.10 22.17 1.83
C ILE A 59 10.76 21.58 1.38
N LEU A 60 9.70 22.40 1.41
CA LEU A 60 8.44 22.06 0.75
C LEU A 60 8.62 22.32 -0.74
N VAL A 61 8.37 21.30 -1.55
CA VAL A 61 8.55 21.38 -3.00
C VAL A 61 7.20 21.60 -3.66
N GLU A 62 7.10 22.63 -4.49
CA GLU A 62 5.95 22.86 -5.34
C GLU A 62 5.84 21.76 -6.40
N GLN A 63 4.63 21.40 -6.80
CA GLN A 63 4.40 20.26 -7.69
C GLN A 63 3.56 20.70 -8.90
N GLU A 64 4.05 20.38 -10.09
CA GLU A 64 3.37 20.61 -11.38
C GLU A 64 3.26 19.32 -12.21
N GLY A 65 2.49 19.37 -13.30
CA GLY A 65 2.27 18.23 -14.20
C GLY A 65 1.19 17.30 -13.68
N ASP A 66 1.51 16.01 -13.56
CA ASP A 66 0.61 14.96 -13.08
C ASP A 66 1.10 14.36 -11.73
N PRO A 67 1.15 15.14 -10.63
CA PRO A 67 1.57 14.61 -9.33
C PRO A 67 0.62 13.51 -8.87
N PRO A 68 1.11 12.51 -8.10
CA PRO A 68 0.23 11.53 -7.50
C PRO A 68 -0.79 12.21 -6.57
N SER A 69 -2.02 11.70 -6.56
CA SER A 69 -3.04 12.13 -5.60
C SER A 69 -2.62 11.84 -4.15
N ALA A 70 -3.27 12.50 -3.19
CA ALA A 70 -3.05 12.27 -1.77
C ALA A 70 -3.29 10.79 -1.42
N ARG A 71 -2.26 10.10 -0.90
CA ARG A 71 -2.29 8.65 -0.70
C ARG A 71 -1.34 8.17 0.40
N ALA A 72 -1.59 6.98 0.93
CA ALA A 72 -0.74 6.29 1.89
C ALA A 72 -0.51 4.84 1.45
N GLY A 73 0.53 4.20 2.01
CA GLY A 73 0.85 2.80 1.75
C GLY A 73 1.26 2.51 0.30
N HIS A 74 1.59 3.54 -0.47
CA HIS A 74 2.12 3.39 -1.82
C HIS A 74 3.54 2.84 -1.78
N ALA A 75 3.96 2.23 -2.89
CA ALA A 75 5.31 1.75 -3.07
C ALA A 75 6.11 2.79 -3.87
N ASP A 76 7.43 2.83 -3.69
CA ASP A 76 8.30 3.72 -4.45
C ASP A 76 9.60 3.06 -4.91
N VAL A 77 10.13 3.53 -6.03
CA VAL A 77 11.40 3.02 -6.58
C VAL A 77 12.17 4.11 -7.30
N LEU A 78 13.48 4.18 -7.01
CA LEU A 78 14.43 4.97 -7.80
C LEU A 78 15.00 4.10 -8.91
N VAL A 79 14.79 4.50 -10.16
CA VAL A 79 15.22 3.75 -11.33
C VAL A 79 15.51 4.68 -12.51
N ASP A 80 16.67 4.50 -13.15
CA ASP A 80 17.09 5.24 -14.35
C ASP A 80 16.99 6.78 -14.23
N GLY A 81 17.30 7.33 -13.05
CA GLY A 81 17.20 8.77 -12.79
C GLY A 81 15.79 9.28 -12.49
N TYR A 82 14.79 8.40 -12.43
CA TYR A 82 13.42 8.72 -12.07
C TYR A 82 13.06 8.11 -10.72
N TRP A 83 12.39 8.89 -9.89
CA TRP A 83 11.72 8.38 -8.71
C TRP A 83 10.24 8.17 -9.02
N ALA A 84 9.77 6.94 -8.92
CA ALA A 84 8.41 6.55 -9.24
C ALA A 84 7.62 6.20 -7.98
N ILE A 85 6.38 6.68 -7.93
CA ILE A 85 5.36 6.37 -6.92
C ILE A 85 4.31 5.47 -7.56
N ILE A 86 4.06 4.31 -6.95
CA ILE A 86 3.25 3.23 -7.50
C ILE A 86 2.15 2.87 -6.51
N GLY A 87 0.89 2.98 -6.96
CA GLY A 87 -0.24 2.43 -6.22
C GLY A 87 -0.52 3.16 -4.90
N GLY A 88 -0.78 2.39 -3.84
CA GLY A 88 -1.26 2.86 -2.54
C GLY A 88 -2.78 2.98 -2.46
N GLY A 89 -3.26 3.66 -1.43
CA GLY A 89 -4.67 3.93 -1.22
C GLY A 89 -4.91 5.31 -0.67
N ASP A 90 -6.13 5.80 -0.87
CA ASP A 90 -6.67 7.01 -0.28
C ASP A 90 -7.93 6.70 0.54
N ASN A 91 -8.64 7.74 0.99
CA ASN A 91 -9.84 7.56 1.79
C ASN A 91 -11.04 6.99 0.98
N ASP A 92 -10.94 6.94 -0.35
CA ASP A 92 -12.00 6.49 -1.27
C ASP A 92 -11.67 5.11 -1.90
N GLY A 93 -10.40 4.70 -1.95
CA GLY A 93 -9.97 3.37 -2.37
C GLY A 93 -8.52 3.28 -2.84
N GLY A 94 -8.18 2.17 -3.51
CA GLY A 94 -6.82 1.96 -4.05
C GLY A 94 -6.49 2.88 -5.23
N CYS A 95 -5.32 3.52 -5.19
CA CYS A 95 -4.81 4.36 -6.27
C CYS A 95 -4.21 3.47 -7.37
N ARG A 96 -4.55 3.75 -8.64
CA ARG A 96 -4.23 2.88 -9.79
C ARG A 96 -3.29 3.52 -10.81
N ASP A 97 -2.50 4.46 -10.38
CA ASP A 97 -1.58 5.21 -11.21
C ASP A 97 -0.14 4.96 -10.78
N VAL A 98 0.75 5.15 -11.76
CA VAL A 98 2.19 5.30 -11.55
C VAL A 98 2.56 6.69 -12.02
N SER A 99 3.07 7.50 -11.11
CA SER A 99 3.63 8.81 -11.42
C SER A 99 5.12 8.79 -11.13
N ALA A 100 5.90 9.46 -11.98
CA ALA A 100 7.34 9.55 -11.86
C ALA A 100 7.80 10.99 -11.97
N VAL A 101 8.96 11.27 -11.37
CA VAL A 101 9.63 12.56 -11.44
C VAL A 101 11.10 12.31 -11.69
N ASN A 102 11.69 13.08 -12.60
CA ASN A 102 13.14 13.06 -12.79
C ASN A 102 13.80 13.64 -11.54
N VAL A 103 14.79 12.95 -10.98
CA VAL A 103 15.43 13.41 -9.73
C VAL A 103 16.19 14.73 -9.87
N ASP A 104 16.65 15.06 -11.08
CA ASP A 104 17.28 16.34 -11.36
C ASP A 104 16.25 17.49 -11.35
N ASP A 105 14.98 17.17 -11.56
CA ASP A 105 13.87 18.13 -11.52
C ASP A 105 13.26 18.27 -10.13
N LEU A 106 13.66 17.49 -9.12
CA LEU A 106 13.07 17.55 -7.76
C LEU A 106 13.39 18.83 -6.98
N LEU A 107 14.43 19.55 -7.39
CA LEU A 107 14.90 20.79 -6.75
C LEU A 107 15.06 21.93 -7.76
N ARG A 108 14.22 21.96 -8.81
CA ARG A 108 14.30 23.01 -9.80
C ARG A 108 14.02 24.37 -9.14
N PRO A 109 14.93 25.35 -9.21
CA PRO A 109 14.72 26.65 -8.57
C PRO A 109 13.53 27.39 -9.19
N THR A 110 12.71 28.02 -8.34
CA THR A 110 11.63 28.93 -8.75
C THR A 110 12.05 30.40 -8.57
N ASP A 111 11.35 31.32 -9.23
CA ASP A 111 11.68 32.76 -9.23
C ASP A 111 11.56 33.40 -7.83
N ASP A 112 10.75 32.81 -6.95
CA ASP A 112 10.56 33.24 -5.56
C ASP A 112 11.54 32.59 -4.57
N GLY A 113 12.49 31.78 -5.06
CA GLY A 113 13.50 31.11 -4.26
C GLY A 113 13.04 29.80 -3.62
N GLY A 114 11.89 29.26 -4.06
CA GLY A 114 11.43 27.91 -3.74
C GLY A 114 12.04 26.83 -4.63
N ALA A 115 11.42 25.65 -4.58
CA ALA A 115 11.77 24.49 -5.39
C ALA A 115 10.51 23.92 -6.04
N LEU A 116 10.63 23.49 -7.29
CA LEU A 116 9.56 22.91 -8.09
C LEU A 116 9.95 21.52 -8.56
N ALA A 117 9.00 20.59 -8.54
CA ALA A 117 9.07 19.26 -9.13
C ALA A 117 7.99 19.12 -10.21
N VAL A 118 8.37 18.57 -11.38
CA VAL A 118 7.45 18.31 -12.48
C VAL A 118 7.22 16.81 -12.62
N TRP A 119 6.00 16.38 -12.34
CA TRP A 119 5.60 14.99 -12.38
C TRP A 119 5.03 14.60 -13.73
N GLU A 120 5.30 13.37 -14.14
CA GLU A 120 4.67 12.72 -15.29
C GLU A 120 3.88 11.49 -14.85
N ARG A 121 2.69 11.29 -15.43
CA ARG A 121 1.95 10.04 -15.26
C ARG A 121 2.54 9.00 -16.20
N ALA A 122 3.37 8.11 -15.66
CA ALA A 122 4.02 7.03 -16.42
C ALA A 122 2.99 6.04 -16.97
N CYS A 123 2.02 5.60 -16.16
CA CYS A 123 0.92 4.77 -16.62
C CYS A 123 -0.29 4.74 -15.67
N ILE A 124 -1.43 4.28 -16.20
CA ILE A 124 -2.58 3.84 -15.40
C ILE A 124 -2.57 2.32 -15.40
N LEU A 125 -2.64 1.74 -14.22
CA LEU A 125 -2.69 0.32 -13.97
C LEU A 125 -4.09 -0.21 -14.34
N ASN A 126 -4.14 -1.39 -14.95
CA ASN A 126 -5.40 -2.07 -15.23
C ASN A 126 -6.19 -2.28 -13.92
N PRO A 127 -7.53 -2.30 -13.95
CA PRO A 127 -8.34 -2.56 -12.76
C PRO A 127 -8.00 -3.90 -12.07
N ASP A 128 -7.62 -4.90 -12.88
CA ASP A 128 -7.18 -6.22 -12.39
C ASP A 128 -5.69 -6.25 -12.02
N SER A 129 -4.98 -5.13 -12.13
CA SER A 129 -3.54 -5.05 -11.83
C SER A 129 -3.30 -5.05 -10.34
N HIS A 130 -2.43 -5.96 -9.91
CA HIS A 130 -2.06 -6.16 -8.52
C HIS A 130 -0.94 -5.21 -8.06
N LEU A 131 -0.67 -4.16 -8.84
CA LEU A 131 0.29 -3.11 -8.54
C LEU A 131 -0.37 -1.90 -7.84
N ALA A 132 -1.70 -1.86 -7.81
CA ALA A 132 -2.49 -0.81 -7.16
C ALA A 132 -2.89 -1.20 -5.74
N CYS A 133 -1.91 -1.62 -4.94
CA CYS A 133 -2.16 -2.15 -3.59
C CYS A 133 -1.49 -1.28 -2.52
N GLU A 134 -2.07 -1.26 -1.33
CA GLU A 134 -1.43 -0.71 -0.14
C GLU A 134 -0.40 -1.69 0.44
N GLY A 135 0.71 -1.17 0.94
CA GLY A 135 1.77 -1.97 1.57
C GLY A 135 2.52 -2.88 0.58
N GLN A 136 2.41 -2.62 -0.71
CA GLN A 136 3.23 -3.29 -1.73
C GLN A 136 4.70 -2.90 -1.57
N THR A 137 5.60 -3.85 -1.82
CA THR A 137 7.03 -3.56 -1.94
C THR A 137 7.43 -3.62 -3.40
N VAL A 138 8.19 -2.63 -3.86
CA VAL A 138 8.82 -2.62 -5.18
C VAL A 138 10.33 -2.46 -5.04
N CYS A 139 11.08 -2.98 -5.99
CA CYS A 139 12.52 -2.74 -6.08
C CYS A 139 12.99 -2.73 -7.53
N ALA A 140 14.00 -1.91 -7.81
CA ALA A 140 14.68 -1.94 -9.09
C ALA A 140 15.47 -3.26 -9.22
N TRP A 141 15.34 -3.91 -10.36
CA TRP A 141 16.01 -5.16 -10.70
C TRP A 141 16.82 -4.96 -11.98
N THR A 142 18.04 -5.52 -12.01
CA THR A 142 18.96 -5.51 -13.16
C THR A 142 19.28 -4.11 -13.72
N SER A 143 20.37 -3.47 -13.25
CA SER A 143 20.88 -2.18 -13.78
C SER A 143 19.83 -1.11 -14.12
N GLY A 144 18.66 -1.13 -13.47
CA GLY A 144 17.56 -0.21 -13.74
C GLY A 144 16.67 -0.51 -14.96
N SER A 145 16.75 -1.68 -15.58
CA SER A 145 15.90 -2.02 -16.75
C SER A 145 14.56 -2.68 -16.38
N SER A 146 14.34 -3.02 -15.12
CA SER A 146 13.10 -3.66 -14.66
C SER A 146 12.81 -3.31 -13.20
N ILE A 147 11.55 -3.41 -12.81
CA ILE A 147 11.07 -3.29 -11.43
C ILE A 147 10.41 -4.61 -11.06
N VAL A 148 10.70 -5.11 -9.86
CA VAL A 148 10.01 -6.26 -9.27
C VAL A 148 9.09 -5.74 -8.18
N ALA A 149 7.84 -6.20 -8.17
CA ALA A 149 6.87 -5.90 -7.12
C ALA A 149 6.42 -7.19 -6.43
N PHE A 150 6.16 -7.11 -5.13
CA PHE A 150 5.65 -8.23 -4.34
C PHE A 150 4.74 -7.73 -3.22
N GLY A 151 3.72 -8.52 -2.91
CA GLY A 151 2.84 -8.27 -1.78
C GLY A 151 1.82 -7.16 -2.03
N GLY A 152 1.27 -6.65 -0.92
CA GLY A 152 0.25 -5.61 -0.89
C GLY A 152 -1.14 -6.13 -0.53
N TYR A 153 -2.06 -5.18 -0.36
CA TYR A 153 -3.47 -5.39 -0.03
C TYR A 153 -4.37 -4.46 -0.86
N ASP A 154 -5.37 -5.04 -1.52
CA ASP A 154 -6.41 -4.35 -2.31
C ASP A 154 -7.83 -4.82 -1.92
N GLY A 155 -7.99 -5.24 -0.66
CA GLY A 155 -9.13 -6.05 -0.20
C GLY A 155 -8.79 -7.55 -0.14
N SER A 156 -7.65 -7.97 -0.68
CA SER A 156 -7.08 -9.30 -0.48
C SER A 156 -5.56 -9.23 -0.40
N TYR A 157 -4.96 -10.00 0.50
CA TYR A 157 -3.49 -10.06 0.61
C TYR A 157 -2.89 -10.74 -0.62
N ARG A 158 -1.83 -10.15 -1.16
CA ARG A 158 -1.14 -10.64 -2.35
C ARG A 158 0.15 -11.37 -1.98
N ASN A 159 0.46 -12.44 -2.69
CA ASN A 159 1.72 -13.18 -2.62
C ASN A 159 2.36 -13.41 -3.99
N SER A 160 1.84 -12.74 -5.03
CA SER A 160 2.36 -12.82 -6.39
C SER A 160 3.55 -11.87 -6.56
N ALA A 161 4.57 -12.32 -7.29
CA ALA A 161 5.65 -11.46 -7.77
C ALA A 161 5.33 -10.97 -9.19
N MET A 162 5.49 -9.67 -9.42
CA MET A 162 5.27 -9.02 -10.71
C MET A 162 6.57 -8.40 -11.20
N ILE A 163 6.79 -8.37 -12.53
CA ILE A 163 7.93 -7.71 -13.14
C ILE A 163 7.42 -6.69 -14.15
N LEU A 164 7.78 -5.43 -13.96
CA LEU A 164 7.58 -4.36 -14.94
C LEU A 164 8.90 -4.14 -15.68
N LYS A 165 8.91 -4.33 -17.00
CA LYS A 165 10.05 -3.95 -17.85
C LYS A 165 9.91 -2.50 -18.25
N LEU A 166 10.90 -1.68 -17.91
CA LEU A 166 10.97 -0.31 -18.40
C LEU A 166 11.35 -0.37 -19.88
N ARG A 167 10.55 0.25 -20.75
CA ARG A 167 10.86 0.28 -22.18
C ARG A 167 12.16 1.04 -22.37
N GLY A 168 13.21 0.36 -22.82
CA GLY A 168 14.45 1.01 -23.22
C GLY A 168 14.21 1.94 -24.39
N GLN A 169 14.79 3.13 -24.35
CA GLN A 169 15.04 3.89 -25.58
C GLN A 169 15.85 2.99 -26.53
N ASN A 170 15.32 2.76 -27.73
CA ASN A 170 15.75 1.78 -28.75
C ASN A 170 15.32 0.33 -28.51
N GLN A 171 14.05 0.04 -28.82
CA GLN A 171 13.69 -1.23 -29.43
C GLN A 171 12.90 -0.95 -30.70
N ALA A 172 13.60 -0.97 -31.84
CA ALA A 172 12.97 -1.05 -33.14
C ALA A 172 12.08 -2.29 -33.18
N ASP A 173 10.91 -2.13 -33.79
CA ASP A 173 9.87 -3.13 -33.97
C ASP A 173 10.41 -4.53 -34.29
N VAL A 174 10.14 -5.48 -33.40
CA VAL A 174 10.18 -6.91 -33.74
C VAL A 174 8.76 -7.44 -33.57
N PRO A 175 8.11 -7.92 -34.65
CA PRO A 175 6.72 -8.35 -34.58
C PRO A 175 6.59 -9.67 -33.81
N GLU A 176 5.57 -9.73 -32.96
CA GLU A 176 5.15 -10.91 -32.22
C GLU A 176 5.01 -12.13 -33.14
N ARG A 177 5.79 -13.18 -32.86
CA ARG A 177 5.49 -14.53 -33.35
C ARG A 177 4.60 -15.19 -32.31
N GLY A 178 3.34 -15.37 -32.67
CA GLY A 178 2.40 -16.15 -31.87
C GLY A 178 2.85 -17.61 -31.77
N GLU A 179 2.94 -18.11 -30.55
CA GLU A 179 3.01 -19.54 -30.28
C GLU A 179 1.59 -20.02 -29.97
N GLN A 180 0.97 -20.62 -30.98
CA GLN A 180 -0.16 -21.53 -30.80
C GLN A 180 0.39 -22.85 -30.26
N GLU A 181 0.10 -23.16 -29.00
CA GLU A 181 0.27 -24.53 -28.50
C GLU A 181 -0.83 -25.43 -29.07
N SER A 182 -0.49 -26.16 -30.13
CA SER A 182 -1.26 -27.29 -30.63
C SER A 182 -0.93 -28.54 -29.82
N VAL A 183 -1.85 -28.98 -28.97
CA VAL A 183 -1.78 -30.29 -28.32
C VAL A 183 -2.23 -31.35 -29.33
N ALA A 184 -1.26 -31.98 -30.00
CA ALA A 184 -1.48 -33.17 -30.81
C ALA A 184 -1.45 -34.42 -29.91
N SER A 185 -2.52 -35.19 -30.00
CA SER A 185 -2.73 -36.52 -29.45
C SER A 185 -1.94 -37.58 -30.22
N ASP A 186 -1.37 -38.55 -29.51
CA ASP A 186 -1.03 -39.87 -30.06
C ASP A 186 -1.21 -40.97 -29.00
N PRO A 187 -2.16 -41.90 -29.18
CA PRO A 187 -2.20 -43.16 -28.46
C PRO A 187 -1.90 -44.32 -29.41
N SER A 188 -0.88 -45.11 -29.11
CA SER A 188 -0.66 -46.39 -29.79
C SER A 188 -0.41 -47.54 -28.83
N ARG A 189 -0.96 -48.70 -29.23
CA ARG A 189 -0.90 -50.08 -28.70
C ARG A 189 -1.96 -50.44 -27.65
N ASN A 190 -2.80 -51.47 -27.82
CA ASN A 190 -2.71 -52.67 -28.65
C ASN A 190 -4.12 -53.13 -29.10
N GLY A 191 -4.16 -53.74 -30.29
CA GLY A 191 -5.38 -54.36 -30.82
C GLY A 191 -5.70 -55.71 -30.21
N HIS A 192 -6.97 -56.09 -30.34
CA HIS A 192 -7.37 -57.45 -30.64
C HIS A 192 -8.65 -57.42 -31.50
N GLU A 193 -8.62 -58.26 -32.53
CA GLU A 193 -9.63 -58.52 -33.54
C GLU A 193 -10.95 -59.02 -32.93
N GLU A 194 -12.10 -58.65 -33.52
CA GLU A 194 -13.00 -59.63 -34.15
C GLU A 194 -14.18 -58.97 -34.88
N ARG A 195 -14.72 -59.74 -35.83
CA ARG A 195 -15.61 -59.38 -36.95
C ARG A 195 -17.08 -59.29 -36.54
N GLY A 196 -17.89 -58.58 -37.34
CA GLY A 196 -19.31 -58.93 -37.50
C GLY A 196 -20.24 -57.73 -37.65
N ALA A 197 -20.75 -57.51 -38.86
CA ALA A 197 -21.85 -56.60 -39.13
C ALA A 197 -23.21 -57.28 -38.90
N SER A 198 -24.15 -56.56 -38.30
CA SER A 198 -25.58 -56.42 -38.70
C SER A 198 -26.52 -56.25 -37.50
N GLN A 199 -27.34 -55.19 -37.59
CA GLN A 199 -28.69 -54.94 -37.03
C GLN A 199 -29.26 -55.89 -35.96
N VAL A 200 -29.82 -55.32 -34.88
CA VAL A 200 -31.26 -55.35 -34.49
C VAL A 200 -31.45 -54.78 -33.06
N GLU A 201 -32.50 -53.96 -32.88
CA GLU A 201 -33.24 -53.58 -31.64
C GLU A 201 -32.64 -52.64 -30.57
N SER A 202 -33.36 -51.53 -30.33
CA SER A 202 -33.51 -50.85 -29.02
C SER A 202 -34.80 -51.35 -28.34
N PRO A 203 -35.10 -51.08 -27.04
CA PRO A 203 -34.30 -50.49 -25.95
C PRO A 203 -34.33 -51.33 -24.64
N VAL A 204 -33.35 -51.14 -23.73
CA VAL A 204 -33.53 -51.48 -22.30
C VAL A 204 -33.17 -50.26 -21.47
N ALA A 205 -34.20 -49.70 -20.83
CA ALA A 205 -34.07 -48.65 -19.83
C ALA A 205 -33.36 -49.22 -18.59
N GLY A 206 -32.16 -48.71 -18.31
CA GLY A 206 -31.52 -48.84 -17.02
C GLY A 206 -32.11 -47.80 -16.07
N ASP A 207 -32.95 -48.28 -15.14
CA ASP A 207 -33.49 -47.56 -14.00
C ASP A 207 -32.36 -47.15 -13.04
N GLY A 208 -31.68 -46.05 -13.35
CA GLY A 208 -30.96 -45.25 -12.37
C GLY A 208 -31.97 -44.30 -11.74
N SER A 209 -32.38 -44.59 -10.51
CA SER A 209 -33.44 -43.92 -9.78
C SER A 209 -33.34 -42.39 -9.88
N ASN A 210 -34.40 -41.78 -10.41
CA ASN A 210 -34.58 -40.32 -10.48
C ASN A 210 -34.53 -39.65 -9.08
N GLU A 211 -34.58 -40.46 -8.02
CA GLU A 211 -34.46 -40.13 -6.59
C GLU A 211 -33.03 -39.72 -6.19
N ASP A 212 -31.99 -40.30 -6.81
CA ASP A 212 -30.60 -39.96 -6.46
C ASP A 212 -30.21 -38.58 -7.01
N VAL A 213 -30.67 -38.25 -8.22
CA VAL A 213 -30.43 -36.94 -8.85
C VAL A 213 -31.20 -35.82 -8.14
N THR A 214 -32.40 -36.12 -7.61
CA THR A 214 -33.18 -35.14 -6.84
C THR A 214 -32.57 -34.91 -5.45
N SER A 215 -32.09 -35.98 -4.80
CA SER A 215 -31.33 -35.90 -3.54
C SER A 215 -30.05 -35.06 -3.67
N LEU A 216 -29.27 -35.26 -4.74
CA LEU A 216 -28.05 -34.48 -4.99
C LEU A 216 -28.33 -32.99 -5.27
N LYS A 217 -29.41 -32.68 -5.99
CA LYS A 217 -29.83 -31.28 -6.22
C LYS A 217 -30.27 -30.59 -4.94
N ALA A 218 -30.93 -31.31 -4.02
CA ALA A 218 -31.30 -30.78 -2.72
C ALA A 218 -30.07 -30.50 -1.84
N ALA A 219 -29.09 -31.41 -1.83
CA ALA A 219 -27.84 -31.22 -1.09
C ALA A 219 -27.01 -30.03 -1.63
N LEU A 220 -26.92 -29.88 -2.95
CA LEU A 220 -26.24 -28.73 -3.57
C LEU A 220 -26.93 -27.40 -3.21
N LYS A 221 -28.27 -27.40 -3.13
CA LYS A 221 -29.03 -26.21 -2.75
C LYS A 221 -28.79 -25.84 -1.28
N ASP A 222 -28.75 -26.82 -0.39
CA ASP A 222 -28.41 -26.61 1.02
C ASP A 222 -26.99 -26.06 1.18
N GLU A 223 -26.00 -26.61 0.46
CA GLU A 223 -24.62 -26.11 0.48
C GLU A 223 -24.52 -24.66 -0.04
N GLN A 224 -25.28 -24.32 -1.09
CA GLN A 224 -25.36 -22.95 -1.61
C GLN A 224 -25.98 -21.98 -0.60
N ASP A 225 -27.02 -22.41 0.12
CA ASP A 225 -27.68 -21.59 1.14
C ASP A 225 -26.77 -21.42 2.38
N GLN A 226 -26.04 -22.46 2.78
CA GLN A 226 -25.00 -22.38 3.82
C GLN A 226 -23.87 -21.43 3.41
N LYS A 227 -23.41 -21.47 2.16
CA LYS A 227 -22.38 -20.57 1.63
C LYS A 227 -22.86 -19.11 1.64
N LEU A 228 -24.13 -18.87 1.32
CA LEU A 228 -24.72 -17.54 1.37
C LEU A 228 -24.79 -17.01 2.82
N ALA A 229 -25.22 -17.85 3.77
CA ALA A 229 -25.25 -17.50 5.18
C ALA A 229 -23.84 -17.20 5.73
N LEU A 230 -22.84 -17.96 5.29
CA LEU A 230 -21.44 -17.72 5.70
C LEU A 230 -20.91 -16.40 5.14
N LYS A 231 -21.22 -16.05 3.89
CA LYS A 231 -20.87 -14.75 3.30
C LYS A 231 -21.48 -13.58 4.07
N GLN A 232 -22.73 -13.70 4.52
CA GLN A 232 -23.37 -12.67 5.33
C GLN A 232 -22.66 -12.50 6.69
N LYS A 233 -22.27 -13.60 7.34
CA LYS A 233 -21.49 -13.55 8.59
C LYS A 233 -20.11 -12.93 8.41
N VAL A 234 -19.43 -13.19 7.29
CA VAL A 234 -18.14 -12.56 6.97
C VAL A 234 -18.30 -11.05 6.85
N ALA A 235 -19.30 -10.58 6.09
CA ALA A 235 -19.57 -9.14 5.95
C ALA A 235 -19.91 -8.46 7.30
N GLU A 236 -20.63 -9.17 8.18
CA GLU A 236 -20.89 -8.68 9.54
C GLU A 236 -19.61 -8.58 10.38
N LEU A 237 -18.73 -9.59 10.31
CA LEU A 237 -17.45 -9.58 11.02
C LEU A 237 -16.52 -8.49 10.52
N GLU A 238 -16.46 -8.26 9.20
CA GLU A 238 -15.69 -7.16 8.59
C GLU A 238 -16.15 -5.80 9.13
N ARG A 239 -17.47 -5.58 9.22
CA ARG A 239 -18.02 -4.37 9.86
C ARG A 239 -17.59 -4.19 11.31
N ARG A 240 -17.51 -5.28 12.08
CA ARG A 240 -17.10 -5.24 13.50
C ARG A 240 -15.60 -5.00 13.65
N VAL A 241 -14.78 -5.51 12.72
CA VAL A 241 -13.35 -5.23 12.70
C VAL A 241 -13.11 -3.75 12.45
N GLU A 242 -13.84 -3.14 11.53
CA GLU A 242 -13.75 -1.70 11.25
C GLU A 242 -14.21 -0.84 12.45
N GLU A 243 -15.23 -1.28 13.18
CA GLU A 243 -15.66 -0.59 14.40
C GLU A 243 -14.59 -0.67 15.51
N LEU A 244 -13.94 -1.84 15.66
CA LEU A 244 -12.88 -2.04 16.64
C LEU A 244 -11.61 -1.26 16.30
N SER A 245 -11.22 -1.19 15.02
CA SER A 245 -10.06 -0.39 14.59
C SER A 245 -10.27 1.10 14.91
N GLY A 246 -11.48 1.62 14.68
CA GLY A 246 -11.85 2.98 15.05
C GLY A 246 -11.71 3.26 16.56
N LEU A 247 -12.19 2.33 17.39
CA LEU A 247 -12.06 2.43 18.86
C LEU A 247 -10.61 2.33 19.34
N GLU A 248 -9.77 1.54 18.68
CA GLU A 248 -8.34 1.42 19.00
C GLU A 248 -7.61 2.75 18.75
N VAL A 249 -7.92 3.44 17.65
CA VAL A 249 -7.41 4.79 17.36
C VAL A 249 -7.83 5.79 18.44
N GLU A 250 -9.08 5.75 18.89
CA GLU A 250 -9.57 6.63 19.95
C GLU A 250 -8.91 6.35 21.30
N LEU A 251 -8.68 5.07 21.62
CA LEU A 251 -7.96 4.66 22.82
C LEU A 251 -6.52 5.15 22.82
N GLU A 252 -5.83 5.09 21.67
CA GLU A 252 -4.45 5.60 21.55
C GLU A 252 -4.40 7.13 21.67
N ARG A 253 -5.42 7.85 21.19
CA ARG A 253 -5.55 9.31 21.43
C ARG A 253 -5.70 9.62 22.91
N HIS A 254 -6.57 8.89 23.62
CA HIS A 254 -6.74 9.05 25.07
C HIS A 254 -5.45 8.74 25.83
N ARG A 255 -4.73 7.69 25.43
CA ARG A 255 -3.44 7.32 26.02
C ARG A 255 -2.41 8.44 25.86
N SER A 256 -2.27 8.99 24.65
CA SER A 256 -1.37 10.11 24.38
C SER A 256 -1.73 11.36 25.19
N MET A 257 -3.02 11.70 25.32
CA MET A 257 -3.45 12.81 26.18
C MET A 257 -3.11 12.57 27.64
N ILE A 258 -3.28 11.36 28.16
CA ILE A 258 -2.90 11.01 29.53
C ILE A 258 -1.40 11.21 29.74
N GLU A 259 -0.56 10.76 28.80
CA GLU A 259 0.89 10.98 28.89
C GLU A 259 1.27 12.46 28.91
N ILE A 260 0.62 13.27 28.07
CA ILE A 260 0.83 14.73 28.05
C ILE A 260 0.41 15.35 29.38
N MET A 261 -0.73 14.96 29.93
CA MET A 261 -1.19 15.44 31.23
C MET A 261 -0.25 15.03 32.36
N GLN A 262 0.26 13.80 32.34
CA GLN A 262 1.23 13.31 33.33
C GLN A 262 2.55 14.09 33.27
N ARG A 263 3.05 14.44 32.06
CA ARG A 263 4.23 15.29 31.91
C ARG A 263 4.00 16.69 32.45
N LYS A 264 2.84 17.30 32.15
CA LYS A 264 2.49 18.63 32.70
C LYS A 264 2.43 18.63 34.22
N ILE A 265 1.87 17.58 34.82
CA ILE A 265 1.83 17.43 36.29
C ILE A 265 3.26 17.33 36.85
N GLN A 266 4.13 16.51 36.26
CA GLN A 266 5.53 16.40 36.71
C GLN A 266 6.31 17.71 36.54
N GLU A 267 6.08 18.44 35.45
CA GLU A 267 6.68 19.75 35.22
C GLU A 267 6.22 20.77 36.27
N GLU A 268 4.92 20.84 36.58
CA GLU A 268 4.37 21.71 37.63
C GLU A 268 4.92 21.36 39.02
N GLU A 269 5.08 20.07 39.33
CA GLU A 269 5.66 19.61 40.60
C GLU A 269 7.17 19.92 40.72
N SER A 270 7.89 19.97 39.60
CA SER A 270 9.33 20.27 39.55
C SER A 270 9.66 21.77 39.51
N HIS A 271 8.68 22.64 39.29
CA HIS A 271 8.89 24.10 39.26
C HIS A 271 9.17 24.67 40.66
N PRO A 272 10.18 25.54 40.84
CA PRO A 272 10.57 26.09 42.15
C PRO A 272 9.50 26.95 42.84
N ARG A 273 8.45 27.37 42.12
CA ARG A 273 7.26 28.02 42.70
C ARG A 273 6.37 27.06 43.50
N ALA A 274 6.31 25.77 43.15
CA ALA A 274 5.55 24.77 43.90
C ALA A 274 6.21 24.44 45.26
N ALA A 275 7.54 24.46 45.33
CA ALA A 275 8.28 24.37 46.60
C ALA A 275 8.02 25.59 47.50
N SER A 276 7.91 26.80 46.92
CA SER A 276 7.54 28.02 47.65
C SER A 276 6.08 27.98 48.13
N ALA A 277 5.15 27.49 47.31
CA ALA A 277 3.73 27.34 47.71
C ALA A 277 3.54 26.27 48.81
N ARG A 278 4.26 25.15 48.76
CA ARG A 278 4.27 24.15 49.86
C ARG A 278 4.88 24.72 51.16
N SER A 279 5.91 25.55 51.05
CA SER A 279 6.52 26.25 52.19
C SER A 279 5.55 27.28 52.81
N ILE A 280 4.85 28.06 51.97
CA ILE A 280 3.84 29.04 52.43
C ILE A 280 2.63 28.33 53.04
N TRP A 281 2.17 27.21 52.47
CA TRP A 281 1.03 26.46 53.03
C TRP A 281 1.37 25.80 54.37
N SER A 282 2.59 25.24 54.54
CA SER A 282 3.09 24.74 55.83
C SER A 282 3.18 25.83 56.90
N ILE A 283 3.60 27.05 56.51
CA ILE A 283 3.65 28.23 57.41
C ILE A 283 2.23 28.68 57.80
N ILE A 284 1.24 28.57 56.91
CA ILE A 284 -0.15 28.99 57.17
C ILE A 284 -0.95 27.91 57.92
N SER A 285 -0.66 26.62 57.71
CA SER A 285 -1.42 25.50 58.31
C SER A 285 -0.95 25.10 59.71
N GLY A 286 0.11 25.73 60.25
CA GLY A 286 0.56 25.54 61.63
C GLY A 286 1.03 24.12 61.98
N GLN A 287 1.38 23.31 60.98
CA GLN A 287 1.97 21.99 61.19
C GLN A 287 3.49 22.12 61.12
N ASN A 288 4.10 22.18 62.32
CA ASN A 288 5.53 21.98 62.53
C ASN A 288 5.90 20.50 62.33
#